data_AF-A0A3S1T9K0-F1
#
_entry.id   AF-A0A3S1T9K0-F1
#
_cell.length_a   1.000
_cell.length_b   1.000
_cell.length_c   1.000
_cell.angle_alpha   90.00
_cell.angle_beta   90.00
_cell.angle_gamma   90.00
#
_symmetry.space_group_name_H-M   'P 1'
#
loop_
_entity.id
_entity.type
_entity.pdbx_description
1 polymer ?
#
loop_
_entity_poly.entity_id
_entity_poly.type
_entity_poly.pdbx_seq_one_letter_code
_entity_poly.pdbx_strand_id
1 'polypeptide(L)'
;MADFKKIRARAAKRKGGEEELTSLLGPAPDNAAVADIPDDRILSIMAERVFAAGFVWRVIEQKWPGFEEAFLRFEPKRLLFQPDDFWHDLTADQRIVRN
;
A
#
# COMPACT_ATOMS: atom_id res chain seq x y z
N MET A 1 9.60 18.53 -6.15
CA MET A 1 8.40 17.68 -6.34
C MET A 1 7.37 18.46 -7.17
N ALA A 2 6.69 17.86 -8.13
CA ALA A 2 5.67 18.59 -8.91
C ALA A 2 4.47 18.93 -8.02
N ASP A 3 3.85 20.09 -8.24
CA ASP A 3 2.64 20.52 -7.52
C ASP A 3 1.49 19.50 -7.71
N PHE A 4 0.78 19.17 -6.62
CA PHE A 4 -0.26 18.15 -6.64
C PHE A 4 -1.42 18.52 -7.58
N LYS A 5 -1.79 19.80 -7.69
CA LYS A 5 -2.84 20.24 -8.63
C LYS A 5 -2.44 19.93 -10.06
N LYS A 6 -1.15 20.10 -10.41
CA LYS A 6 -0.62 19.72 -11.73
C LYS A 6 -0.63 18.20 -11.95
N ILE A 7 -0.47 17.40 -10.91
CA ILE A 7 -0.59 15.93 -10.99
C ILE A 7 -2.05 15.55 -11.25
N ARG A 8 -2.99 16.09 -10.46
CA ARG A 8 -4.44 15.83 -10.59
C ARG A 8 -4.99 16.24 -11.96
N ALA A 9 -4.67 17.44 -12.43
CA ALA A 9 -5.13 17.92 -13.75
C ALA A 9 -4.65 17.02 -14.90
N ARG A 10 -3.41 16.49 -14.81
CA ARG A 10 -2.90 15.52 -15.79
C ARG A 10 -3.63 14.18 -15.71
N ALA A 11 -3.97 13.72 -14.51
CA ALA A 11 -4.74 12.50 -14.32
C ALA A 11 -6.15 12.65 -14.91
N ALA A 12 -6.86 13.74 -14.60
CA ALA A 12 -8.19 14.02 -15.13
C ALA A 12 -8.19 14.06 -16.66
N LYS A 13 -7.24 14.79 -17.28
CA LYS A 13 -7.08 14.82 -18.74
C LYS A 13 -6.88 13.43 -19.35
N ARG A 14 -6.16 12.53 -18.67
CA ARG A 14 -5.88 11.17 -19.17
C ARG A 14 -7.03 10.20 -18.96
N LYS A 15 -7.86 10.44 -17.94
CA LYS A 15 -8.91 9.52 -17.50
C LYS A 15 -10.30 9.89 -18.00
N GLY A 16 -10.47 11.03 -18.68
CA GLY A 16 -11.75 11.41 -19.30
C GLY A 16 -12.44 12.60 -18.64
N GLY A 17 -11.78 13.30 -17.72
CA GLY A 17 -12.31 14.47 -17.01
C GLY A 17 -12.20 14.33 -15.49
N GLU A 18 -12.63 15.37 -14.77
CA GLU A 18 -12.63 15.37 -13.29
C GLU A 18 -13.69 14.42 -12.72
N GLU A 19 -14.85 14.30 -13.37
CA GLU A 19 -15.92 13.39 -12.94
C GLU A 19 -15.48 11.93 -13.04
N GLU A 20 -14.95 11.52 -14.19
CA GLU A 20 -14.44 10.15 -14.40
C GLU A 20 -13.25 9.85 -13.46
N LEU A 21 -12.33 10.80 -13.27
CA LEU A 21 -11.26 10.65 -12.30
C LEU A 21 -11.81 10.46 -10.88
N THR A 22 -12.83 11.22 -10.49
CA THR A 22 -13.44 11.12 -9.16
C THR A 22 -14.11 9.77 -8.96
N SER A 23 -14.79 9.24 -9.99
CA SER A 23 -15.35 7.88 -9.99
C SER A 23 -14.28 6.81 -9.77
N LEU A 24 -13.13 6.94 -10.44
CA LEU A 24 -12.00 6.00 -10.33
C LEU A 24 -11.29 6.06 -8.97
N LEU A 25 -11.24 7.22 -8.33
CA LEU A 25 -10.62 7.39 -7.01
C LEU A 25 -11.53 6.94 -5.86
N GLY A 26 -12.85 6.94 -6.08
CA GLY A 26 -13.83 6.61 -5.06
C GLY A 26 -13.99 7.69 -3.98
N PRO A 27 -14.79 7.41 -2.93
CA PRO A 27 -15.00 8.35 -1.84
C PRO A 27 -13.73 8.52 -0.99
N ALA A 28 -13.36 9.77 -0.70
CA ALA A 28 -12.31 10.08 0.26
C ALA A 28 -12.92 10.11 1.67
N PRO A 29 -12.47 9.28 2.62
CA PRO A 29 -12.88 9.40 4.01
C PRO A 29 -12.44 10.75 4.58
N ASP A 30 -13.19 11.26 5.55
CA ASP A 30 -12.75 12.44 6.29
C ASP A 30 -11.61 12.09 7.27
N ASN A 31 -10.96 13.12 7.82
CA ASN A 31 -9.82 12.91 8.71
C ASN A 31 -10.19 12.16 10.00
N ALA A 32 -11.43 12.24 10.48
CA ALA A 32 -11.86 11.51 11.67
C ALA A 32 -12.01 10.01 11.36
N ALA A 33 -12.64 9.68 10.23
CA ALA A 33 -12.73 8.32 9.75
C ALA A 33 -11.36 7.69 9.47
N VAL A 34 -10.39 8.48 8.98
CA VAL A 34 -9.00 8.02 8.82
C VAL A 34 -8.32 7.78 10.17
N ALA A 35 -8.57 8.63 11.16
CA ALA A 35 -8.01 8.49 12.51
C ALA A 35 -8.53 7.24 13.25
N ASP A 36 -9.71 6.75 12.88
CA ASP A 36 -10.29 5.52 13.41
C ASP A 36 -9.74 4.24 12.73
N ILE A 37 -8.95 4.37 11.65
CA ILE A 37 -8.34 3.22 10.99
C ILE A 37 -7.20 2.68 11.86
N PRO A 38 -7.20 1.37 12.19
CA PRO A 38 -6.11 0.75 12.93
C PRO A 38 -4.74 0.90 12.26
N ASP A 39 -3.69 1.11 13.06
CA ASP A 39 -2.32 1.33 12.59
C ASP A 39 -1.82 0.22 11.64
N ASP A 40 -2.22 -1.03 11.88
CA ASP A 40 -1.81 -2.18 11.05
C ASP A 40 -2.41 -2.13 9.65
N ARG A 41 -3.63 -1.59 9.49
CA ARG A 41 -4.27 -1.39 8.19
C ARG A 41 -3.62 -0.25 7.42
N ILE A 42 -3.27 0.85 8.11
CA ILE A 42 -2.51 1.95 7.51
C ILE A 42 -1.14 1.45 7.03
N LEU A 43 -0.41 0.73 7.89
CA LEU A 43 0.91 0.21 7.56
C LEU A 43 0.86 -0.79 6.40
N SER A 44 -0.11 -1.72 6.40
CA SER A 44 -0.32 -2.68 5.31
C SER A 44 -0.55 -1.95 3.97
N ILE A 45 -1.49 -1.00 3.92
CA ILE A 45 -1.81 -0.28 2.67
C ILE A 45 -0.61 0.56 2.19
N MET A 46 0.10 1.23 3.10
CA MET A 46 1.30 1.98 2.72
C MET A 46 2.38 1.07 2.15
N ALA A 47 2.63 -0.06 2.80
CA ALA A 47 3.58 -1.07 2.33
C ALA A 47 3.19 -1.60 0.95
N GLU A 48 1.90 -1.89 0.70
CA GLU A 48 1.41 -2.36 -0.60
C GLU A 48 1.76 -1.41 -1.73
N ARG A 49 1.56 -0.11 -1.51
CA ARG A 49 1.90 0.92 -2.52
C ARG A 49 3.40 1.03 -2.75
N VAL A 50 4.21 0.79 -1.73
CA VAL A 50 5.68 0.74 -1.87
C VAL A 50 6.11 -0.49 -2.65
N PHE A 51 5.59 -1.68 -2.34
CA PHE A 51 5.93 -2.92 -3.04
C PHE A 51 5.39 -2.96 -4.49
N ALA A 52 4.32 -2.23 -4.79
CA ALA A 52 3.81 -2.06 -6.16
C ALA A 52 4.69 -1.15 -7.04
N ALA A 53 5.63 -0.40 -6.48
CA ALA A 53 6.50 0.47 -7.24
C ALA A 53 7.47 -0.35 -8.12
N GLY A 54 7.42 -0.13 -9.44
CA GLY A 54 8.25 -0.88 -10.40
C GLY A 54 7.77 -2.31 -10.69
N PHE A 55 6.61 -2.71 -10.17
CA PHE A 55 6.02 -4.03 -10.36
C PHE A 55 4.62 -3.98 -10.99
N VAL A 56 4.16 -5.13 -11.50
CA VAL A 56 2.79 -5.30 -11.97
C VAL A 56 1.86 -5.35 -10.75
N TRP A 57 0.98 -4.36 -10.60
CA TRP A 57 0.11 -4.21 -9.42
C TRP A 57 -0.68 -5.48 -9.09
N ARG A 58 -1.27 -6.11 -10.12
CA ARG A 58 -2.03 -7.36 -9.99
C ARG A 58 -1.22 -8.49 -9.32
N VAL A 59 0.10 -8.54 -9.53
CA VAL A 59 0.95 -9.57 -8.90
C VAL A 59 1.12 -9.31 -7.41
N ILE A 60 1.29 -8.04 -7.02
CA ILE A 60 1.38 -7.66 -5.59
C ILE A 60 0.05 -7.93 -4.90
N GLU A 61 -1.07 -7.50 -5.50
CA GLU A 61 -2.42 -7.74 -4.98
C GLU A 61 -2.69 -9.24 -4.77
N GLN A 62 -2.30 -10.08 -5.73
CA GLN A 62 -2.45 -11.54 -5.63
C GLN A 62 -1.59 -12.16 -4.53
N LYS A 63 -0.38 -11.63 -4.30
CA LYS A 63 0.51 -12.09 -3.23
C LYS A 63 0.21 -11.47 -1.87
N TRP A 64 -0.63 -10.44 -1.80
CA TRP A 64 -0.85 -9.65 -0.59
C TRP A 64 -1.27 -10.47 0.64
N PRO A 65 -2.11 -11.52 0.52
CA PRO A 65 -2.38 -12.41 1.66
C PRO A 65 -1.12 -13.06 2.24
N GLY A 66 -0.15 -13.41 1.37
CA GLY A 66 1.15 -13.91 1.80
C GLY A 66 2.00 -12.86 2.50
N PHE A 67 1.92 -11.59 2.08
CA PHE A 67 2.55 -10.47 2.79
C PHE A 67 1.91 -10.26 4.17
N GLU A 68 0.58 -10.28 4.27
CA GLU A 68 -0.12 -10.17 5.55
C GLU A 68 0.30 -11.29 6.52
N GLU A 69 0.51 -12.52 6.06
CA GLU A 69 1.02 -13.59 6.91
C GLU A 69 2.49 -13.40 7.28
N ALA A 70 3.34 -13.10 6.30
CA ALA A 70 4.79 -12.97 6.48
C ALA A 70 5.16 -11.81 7.40
N PHE A 71 4.46 -10.69 7.30
CA PHE A 71 4.66 -9.49 8.11
C PHE A 71 3.73 -9.42 9.33
N LEU A 72 3.25 -10.56 9.84
CA LEU A 72 2.48 -10.64 11.10
C LEU A 72 1.24 -9.72 11.12
N ARG A 73 0.56 -9.62 9.98
CA ARG A 73 -0.58 -8.74 9.67
C ARG A 73 -0.27 -7.26 9.79
N PHE A 74 1.00 -6.90 9.62
CA PHE A 74 1.50 -5.54 9.75
C PHE A 74 1.23 -4.90 11.12
N GLU A 75 1.06 -5.70 12.18
CA GLU A 75 0.90 -5.14 13.52
C GLU A 75 2.24 -4.52 13.98
N PRO A 76 2.32 -3.19 14.20
CA PRO A 76 3.60 -2.53 14.39
C PRO A 76 4.39 -3.04 15.60
N LYS A 77 3.72 -3.35 16.72
CA LYS A 77 4.43 -3.81 17.93
C LYS A 77 5.06 -5.18 17.67
N ARG A 78 4.32 -6.13 17.11
CA ARG A 78 4.83 -7.47 16.75
C ARG A 78 6.06 -7.39 15.86
N LEU A 79 6.03 -6.53 14.84
CA LEU A 79 7.16 -6.32 13.94
C LEU A 79 8.38 -5.72 14.67
N LEU A 80 8.17 -4.73 15.54
CA LEU A 80 9.25 -4.12 16.32
C LEU A 80 9.96 -5.09 17.28
N PHE A 81 9.28 -6.16 17.70
CA PHE A 81 9.85 -7.18 18.58
C PHE A 81 10.51 -8.36 17.84
N GLN A 82 10.54 -8.34 16.50
CA GLN A 82 11.18 -9.42 15.75
C GLN A 82 12.72 -9.29 15.77
N PRO A 83 13.45 -10.40 15.94
CA PRO A 83 14.92 -10.42 15.85
C PRO A 83 15.39 -10.23 14.41
N ASP A 84 16.69 -9.97 14.22
CA ASP A 84 17.29 -9.80 12.89
C ASP A 84 17.08 -11.02 11.99
N ASP A 85 17.12 -12.24 12.54
CA ASP A 85 16.90 -13.48 11.80
C ASP A 85 15.51 -13.54 11.14
N PHE A 86 14.47 -12.99 11.80
CA PHE A 86 13.14 -12.91 11.20
C PHE A 86 13.17 -12.10 9.89
N TRP A 87 13.85 -10.95 9.90
CA TRP A 87 13.97 -10.09 8.71
C TRP A 87 14.85 -10.74 7.64
N HIS A 88 15.90 -11.44 8.05
CA HIS A 88 16.74 -12.23 7.15
C HIS A 88 15.93 -13.32 6.45
N ASP A 89 15.12 -14.08 7.18
CA ASP A 89 14.32 -15.18 6.64
C ASP A 89 13.28 -14.70 5.61
N LEU A 90 12.73 -13.49 5.78
CA LEU A 90 11.83 -12.89 4.79
C LEU A 90 12.50 -12.70 3.42
N THR A 91 13.83 -12.54 3.36
CA THR A 91 14.56 -12.44 2.08
C THR A 91 14.53 -13.74 1.28
N ALA A 92 14.22 -14.87 1.91
CA ALA A 92 14.06 -16.17 1.24
C ALA A 92 12.58 -16.58 1.06
N ASP A 93 11.64 -15.88 1.70
CA ASP A 93 10.23 -16.23 1.70
C ASP A 93 9.60 -16.09 0.30
N GLN A 94 9.07 -17.20 -0.22
CA GLN A 94 8.48 -17.27 -1.56
C GLN A 94 7.06 -16.69 -1.62
N ARG A 95 6.41 -16.51 -0.47
CA ARG A 95 5.08 -15.90 -0.36
C ARG A 95 5.11 -14.45 -0.82
N ILE A 96 6.21 -13.74 -0.59
CA ILE A 96 6.35 -12.32 -0.89
C ILE A 96 7.12 -12.05 -2.18
N VAL A 97 7.18 -10.79 -2.58
CA VAL A 97 8.13 -10.31 -3.58
C VAL A 97 9.39 -9.87 -2.84
N ARG A 98 10.54 -10.25 -3.39
CA ARG A 98 11.86 -9.96 -2.86
C ARG A 98 12.53 -9.02 -3.84
N ASN A 99 12.69 -7.77 -3.45
CA ASN A 99 13.16 -6.65 -4.26
C ASN A 99 14.33 -5.96 -3.58
#